data_AF-A0A3D8MWF3-F1
#
_entry.id   AF-A0A3D8MWF3-F1
#
_cell.length_a   1.000
_cell.length_b   1.000
_cell.length_c   1.000
_cell.angle_alpha   90.00
_cell.angle_beta   90.00
_cell.angle_gamma   90.00
#
_symmetry.space_group_name_H-M   'P 1'
#
loop_
_entity.id
_entity.type
_entity.pdbx_description
1 polymer ?
#
loop_
_entity_poly.entity_id
_entity_poly.type
_entity_poly.pdbx_seq_one_letter_code
_entity_poly.pdbx_strand_id
1 'polypeptide(L)'
;MAASAPREERPNLAVRVLEKIAAAGNRLPDPLTLFVIMAGLVVVASAIFAGASAEVRQPSGELSTQTVQSLLSWEGIRWMFLSAIDNFMGFAPLGPVLTVMIGIGVAERTGFITMGLRVLVASVPKSMITATLVFACVMSSMVADAGYVVLTPLGALLFAGLGRHPIAGLAAAYAGVSGGFSANLLITGLDPMLARLTGQAAATLNPDYAVNATANYYFLVVSTLLVTAVCTWVTTKIVEPMLGEWNPSQASDEYSGDEQAEEPGEKERRAFFIALGVGAVVAAGIACLGIWSGSPLRDPVEPGGLAVDALHSYFEAVEVLIALLFIFPGIVYGVVMKSIKSDKDVAKMASDTMGTMGAYVVLAFVAGQFVAYFNWTSLGAITAVRGAEGLEAIGLTGMPLLLAFLVVSAAMNLFVGSASAKWAFMAPIFVPMMMMMGFSPEVVQAAYRVGDSITNIITPLMPYLPIIIVFAQRYVKDIKIGTILTTMLPYSVALGITWTILLIVWVQFELPLGPGVTSTYVMPGG
;
A
#
# COMPACT_ATOMS: atom_id res chain seq x y z
N MET A 1 40.31 -19.34 -34.71
CA MET A 1 40.17 -19.07 -33.26
C MET A 1 38.68 -18.91 -32.98
N ALA A 2 38.04 -19.94 -32.43
CA ALA A 2 36.63 -19.91 -32.08
C ALA A 2 36.45 -19.05 -30.81
N ALA A 3 35.60 -18.03 -30.88
CA ALA A 3 35.22 -17.22 -29.74
C ALA A 3 34.55 -18.11 -28.68
N SER A 4 35.08 -18.12 -27.47
CA SER A 4 34.47 -18.77 -26.32
C SER A 4 33.11 -18.12 -26.03
N ALA A 5 32.06 -18.94 -26.00
CA ALA A 5 30.74 -18.52 -25.53
C ALA A 5 30.82 -17.95 -24.10
N PRO A 6 29.99 -16.97 -23.73
CA PRO A 6 29.92 -16.48 -22.37
C PRO A 6 29.56 -17.64 -21.43
N ARG A 7 30.33 -17.82 -20.35
CA ARG A 7 29.95 -18.75 -19.28
C ARG A 7 28.69 -18.21 -18.63
N GLU A 8 27.56 -18.91 -18.77
CA GLU A 8 26.39 -18.72 -17.91
C GLU A 8 26.82 -18.89 -16.45
N GLU A 9 26.92 -17.80 -15.72
CA GLU A 9 27.10 -17.85 -14.27
C GLU A 9 25.90 -18.55 -13.67
N ARG A 10 26.15 -19.68 -13.01
CA ARG A 10 25.12 -20.47 -12.35
C ARG A 10 24.38 -19.57 -11.35
N PRO A 11 23.04 -19.43 -11.42
CA PRO A 11 22.30 -18.55 -10.52
C PRO A 11 22.51 -18.97 -9.07
N ASN A 12 22.69 -17.97 -8.20
CA ASN A 12 22.96 -18.11 -6.78
C ASN A 12 21.86 -18.94 -6.08
N LEU A 13 22.17 -19.62 -4.96
CA LEU A 13 21.20 -20.52 -4.30
C LEU A 13 19.86 -19.83 -4.00
N ALA A 14 19.90 -18.57 -3.56
CA ALA A 14 18.73 -17.75 -3.31
C ALA A 14 17.87 -17.53 -4.57
N VAL A 15 18.51 -17.25 -5.71
CA VAL A 15 17.83 -17.07 -7.01
C VAL A 15 17.12 -18.36 -7.41
N ARG A 16 17.75 -19.53 -7.23
CA ARG A 16 17.12 -20.83 -7.53
C ARG A 16 15.92 -21.16 -6.65
N VAL A 17 15.96 -20.78 -5.37
CA VAL A 17 14.82 -20.97 -4.46
C VAL A 17 13.67 -20.06 -4.89
N LEU A 18 13.96 -18.80 -5.21
CA LEU A 18 12.98 -17.85 -5.74
C LEU A 18 12.41 -18.34 -7.07
N GLU A 19 13.22 -18.81 -8.01
CA GLU A 19 12.75 -19.40 -9.28
C GLU A 19 11.79 -20.58 -9.05
N LYS A 20 12.05 -21.44 -8.06
CA LYS A 20 11.14 -22.54 -7.70
C LYS A 20 9.82 -22.02 -7.11
N ILE A 21 9.88 -21.00 -6.26
CA ILE A 21 8.69 -20.35 -5.70
C ILE A 21 7.89 -19.66 -6.81
N ALA A 22 8.55 -18.98 -7.75
CA ALA A 22 7.94 -18.38 -8.93
C ALA A 22 7.30 -19.43 -9.81
N ALA A 23 7.99 -20.55 -10.07
CA ALA A 23 7.45 -21.65 -10.85
C ALA A 23 6.21 -22.28 -10.19
N ALA A 24 6.19 -22.40 -8.85
CA ALA A 24 5.02 -22.85 -8.10
C ALA A 24 3.88 -21.82 -8.14
N GLY A 25 4.18 -20.54 -7.90
CA GLY A 25 3.20 -19.46 -7.98
C GLY A 25 2.63 -19.25 -9.38
N ASN A 26 3.40 -19.50 -10.44
CA ASN A 26 2.95 -19.40 -11.83
C ASN A 26 2.04 -20.55 -12.27
N ARG A 27 1.85 -21.58 -11.42
CA ARG A 27 0.79 -22.59 -11.55
C ARG A 27 -0.55 -22.09 -11.03
N LEU A 28 -0.58 -20.97 -10.31
CA LEU A 28 -1.83 -20.33 -9.96
C LEU A 28 -2.57 -19.91 -11.24
N PRO A 29 -3.91 -20.00 -11.25
CA PRO A 29 -4.71 -19.62 -12.40
C PRO A 29 -4.65 -18.09 -12.62
N ASP A 30 -5.25 -17.63 -13.71
CA ASP A 30 -5.40 -16.20 -14.01
C ASP A 30 -5.93 -15.43 -12.77
N PRO A 31 -5.47 -14.19 -12.51
CA PRO A 31 -5.88 -13.42 -11.32
C PRO A 31 -7.39 -13.34 -11.13
N LEU A 32 -8.15 -13.18 -12.22
CA LEU A 32 -9.61 -13.19 -12.15
C LEU A 32 -10.13 -14.53 -11.61
N THR A 33 -9.63 -15.62 -12.18
CA THR A 33 -10.00 -16.98 -11.79
C THR A 33 -9.58 -17.28 -10.35
N LEU A 34 -8.44 -16.76 -9.90
CA LEU A 34 -8.00 -16.89 -8.52
C LEU A 34 -9.02 -16.24 -7.58
N PHE A 35 -9.43 -14.98 -7.81
CA PHE A 35 -10.43 -14.33 -6.97
C PHE A 35 -11.79 -15.03 -7.01
N VAL A 36 -12.18 -15.63 -8.15
CA VAL A 36 -13.39 -16.48 -8.23
C VAL A 36 -13.25 -17.70 -7.31
N ILE A 37 -12.10 -18.39 -7.36
CA ILE A 37 -11.82 -19.54 -6.50
C ILE A 37 -11.83 -19.12 -5.03
N MET A 38 -11.19 -17.99 -4.69
CA MET A 38 -11.14 -17.49 -3.32
C MET A 38 -12.55 -17.13 -2.80
N ALA A 39 -13.37 -16.45 -3.60
CA ALA A 39 -14.76 -16.18 -3.25
C ALA A 39 -15.55 -17.48 -3.04
N GLY A 40 -15.39 -18.46 -3.92
CA GLY A 40 -16.01 -19.79 -3.78
C GLY A 40 -15.53 -20.53 -2.53
N LEU A 41 -14.24 -20.45 -2.20
CA LEU A 41 -13.68 -21.02 -0.97
C LEU A 41 -14.28 -20.37 0.28
N VAL A 42 -14.48 -19.05 0.29
CA VAL A 42 -15.16 -18.36 1.39
C VAL A 42 -16.59 -18.86 1.55
N VAL A 43 -17.33 -19.05 0.46
CA VAL A 43 -18.69 -19.61 0.50
C VAL A 43 -18.69 -20.99 1.17
N VAL A 44 -17.78 -21.89 0.77
CA VAL A 44 -17.67 -23.23 1.35
C VAL A 44 -17.19 -23.17 2.81
N ALA A 45 -16.16 -22.40 3.11
CA ALA A 45 -15.61 -22.26 4.46
C ALA A 45 -16.66 -21.70 5.43
N SER A 46 -17.45 -20.72 5.00
CA SER A 46 -18.52 -20.14 5.82
C SER A 46 -19.59 -21.16 6.21
N ALA A 47 -19.82 -22.17 5.36
CA ALA A 47 -20.74 -23.26 5.67
C ALA A 47 -20.12 -24.30 6.62
N ILE A 48 -18.83 -24.59 6.47
CA ILE A 48 -18.11 -25.55 7.35
C ILE A 48 -17.99 -24.99 8.77
N PHE A 49 -17.64 -23.71 8.90
CA PHE A 49 -17.42 -23.06 10.20
C PHE A 49 -18.66 -22.34 10.74
N ALA A 50 -19.83 -22.57 10.13
CA ALA A 50 -21.08 -21.94 10.54
C ALA A 50 -21.36 -22.16 12.04
N GLY A 51 -21.66 -21.07 12.76
CA GLY A 51 -21.91 -21.11 14.20
C GLY A 51 -20.66 -21.00 15.08
N ALA A 52 -19.44 -21.04 14.53
CA ALA A 52 -18.25 -20.65 15.27
C ALA A 52 -18.36 -19.16 15.66
N SER A 53 -18.00 -18.81 16.90
CA SER A 53 -18.10 -17.43 17.38
C SER A 53 -16.86 -16.99 18.13
N ALA A 54 -16.66 -15.68 18.18
CA ALA A 54 -15.68 -15.01 19.02
C ALA A 54 -16.21 -13.65 19.46
N GLU A 55 -15.82 -13.18 20.63
CA GLU A 55 -16.09 -11.80 21.03
C GLU A 55 -15.13 -10.89 20.28
N VAL A 56 -15.69 -10.02 19.44
CA VAL A 56 -14.94 -9.04 18.67
C VAL A 56 -15.30 -7.68 19.23
N ARG A 57 -14.29 -6.89 19.58
CA ARG A 57 -14.52 -5.49 19.93
C ARG A 57 -14.77 -4.69 18.65
N GLN A 58 -15.90 -4.02 18.58
CA GLN A 58 -16.26 -3.16 17.46
C GLN A 58 -15.47 -1.83 17.52
N PRO A 59 -15.34 -1.09 16.41
CA PRO A 59 -14.75 0.26 16.40
C PRO A 59 -15.45 1.26 17.34
N SER A 60 -16.71 1.01 17.71
CA SER A 60 -17.46 1.77 18.73
C SER A 60 -16.94 1.56 20.16
N GLY A 61 -16.08 0.57 20.38
CA GLY A 61 -15.59 0.16 21.69
C GLY A 61 -16.42 -0.95 22.36
N GLU A 62 -17.60 -1.28 21.85
CA GLU A 62 -18.47 -2.33 22.39
C GLU A 62 -17.97 -3.73 22.03
N LEU A 63 -18.11 -4.68 22.96
CA LEU A 63 -17.87 -6.11 22.69
C LEU A 63 -19.12 -6.70 22.03
N SER A 64 -18.94 -7.27 20.85
CA SER A 64 -19.99 -7.92 20.08
C SER A 64 -19.60 -9.34 19.77
N THR A 65 -20.44 -10.30 20.13
CA THR A 65 -20.25 -11.69 19.74
C THR A 65 -20.48 -11.83 18.24
N GLN A 66 -19.41 -11.93 17.46
CA GLN A 66 -19.50 -12.23 16.04
C GLN A 66 -19.60 -13.75 15.88
N THR A 67 -20.57 -14.18 15.07
CA THR A 67 -20.77 -15.59 14.73
C THR A 67 -20.59 -15.78 13.23
N VAL A 68 -19.88 -16.84 12.83
CA VAL A 68 -19.71 -17.17 11.42
C VAL A 68 -21.08 -17.47 10.81
N GLN A 69 -21.44 -16.67 9.82
CA GLN A 69 -22.67 -16.83 9.06
C GLN A 69 -22.37 -17.55 7.75
N SER A 70 -23.16 -18.58 7.43
CA SER A 70 -23.00 -19.35 6.20
C SER A 70 -23.61 -18.62 5.00
N LEU A 71 -22.84 -18.44 3.94
CA LEU A 71 -23.33 -17.92 2.66
C LEU A 71 -24.21 -18.92 1.92
N LEU A 72 -24.17 -20.21 2.28
CA LEU A 72 -25.07 -21.23 1.73
C LEU A 72 -26.43 -21.30 2.44
N SER A 73 -26.67 -20.43 3.43
CA SER A 73 -27.99 -20.23 4.02
C SER A 73 -28.93 -19.47 3.06
N TRP A 74 -30.25 -19.58 3.25
CA TRP A 74 -31.21 -18.79 2.44
C TRP A 74 -30.97 -17.29 2.52
N GLU A 75 -30.60 -16.80 3.71
CA GLU A 75 -30.23 -15.41 3.92
C GLU A 75 -28.94 -15.06 3.19
N GLY A 76 -27.91 -15.89 3.32
CA GLY A 76 -26.62 -15.72 2.65
C GLY A 76 -26.75 -15.70 1.12
N ILE A 77 -27.50 -16.64 0.54
CA ILE A 77 -27.78 -16.69 -0.90
C ILE A 77 -28.51 -15.42 -1.33
N ARG A 78 -29.58 -15.04 -0.62
CA ARG A 78 -30.31 -13.80 -0.90
C ARG A 78 -29.38 -12.58 -0.85
N TRP A 79 -28.53 -12.49 0.17
CA TRP A 79 -27.60 -11.39 0.34
C TRP A 79 -26.55 -11.33 -0.79
N MET A 80 -26.00 -12.47 -1.22
CA MET A 80 -25.03 -12.52 -2.34
C MET A 80 -25.61 -11.94 -3.62
N PHE A 81 -26.85 -12.30 -3.98
CA PHE A 81 -27.48 -11.79 -5.20
C PHE A 81 -27.89 -10.32 -5.09
N LEU A 82 -28.43 -9.90 -3.94
CA LEU A 82 -28.91 -8.52 -3.77
C LEU A 82 -27.77 -7.51 -3.61
N SER A 83 -26.65 -7.91 -3.00
CA SER A 83 -25.55 -7.00 -2.67
C SER A 83 -24.44 -6.98 -3.73
N ALA A 84 -24.52 -7.80 -4.78
CA ALA A 84 -23.42 -7.95 -5.75
C ALA A 84 -22.98 -6.63 -6.40
N ILE A 85 -23.94 -5.75 -6.73
CA ILE A 85 -23.66 -4.44 -7.34
C ILE A 85 -23.09 -3.48 -6.30
N ASP A 86 -23.65 -3.45 -5.09
CA ASP A 86 -23.15 -2.60 -4.00
C ASP A 86 -21.74 -3.02 -3.55
N ASN A 87 -21.46 -4.33 -3.50
CA ASN A 87 -20.13 -4.86 -3.23
C ASN A 87 -19.12 -4.44 -4.30
N PHE A 88 -19.54 -4.37 -5.56
CA PHE A 88 -18.69 -3.92 -6.66
C PHE A 88 -18.40 -2.42 -6.55
N MET A 89 -19.45 -1.59 -6.43
CA MET A 89 -19.30 -0.13 -6.31
C MET A 89 -18.57 0.28 -5.03
N GLY A 90 -18.80 -0.46 -3.94
CA GLY A 90 -18.17 -0.27 -2.63
C GLY A 90 -16.83 -0.97 -2.48
N PHE A 91 -16.29 -1.62 -3.53
CA PHE A 91 -14.94 -2.14 -3.49
C PHE A 91 -13.97 -0.96 -3.40
N ALA A 92 -13.34 -0.79 -2.23
CA ALA A 92 -12.63 0.42 -1.86
C ALA A 92 -11.67 0.97 -2.93
N PRO A 93 -10.87 0.16 -3.65
CA PRO A 93 -9.99 0.66 -4.71
C PRO A 93 -10.70 1.19 -5.96
N LEU A 94 -11.91 0.71 -6.30
CA LEU A 94 -12.50 0.90 -7.62
C LEU A 94 -12.69 2.37 -8.00
N GLY A 95 -13.48 3.10 -7.22
CA GLY A 95 -13.80 4.51 -7.47
C GLY A 95 -12.54 5.40 -7.39
N PRO A 96 -11.75 5.32 -6.31
CA PRO A 96 -10.48 6.03 -6.16
C PRO A 96 -9.52 5.85 -7.35
N VAL A 97 -9.23 4.61 -7.74
CA VAL A 97 -8.30 4.31 -8.84
C VAL A 97 -8.78 4.90 -10.15
N LEU A 98 -10.05 4.68 -10.52
CA LEU A 98 -10.60 5.22 -11.77
C LEU A 98 -10.57 6.75 -11.78
N THR A 99 -10.89 7.39 -10.65
CA THR A 99 -10.89 8.85 -10.51
C THR A 99 -9.49 9.44 -10.72
N VAL A 100 -8.48 8.88 -10.05
CA VAL A 100 -7.09 9.32 -10.18
C VAL A 100 -6.58 9.07 -11.61
N MET A 101 -6.91 7.93 -12.20
CA MET A 101 -6.50 7.57 -13.56
C MET A 101 -7.06 8.49 -14.64
N ILE A 102 -8.19 9.16 -14.41
CA ILE A 102 -8.67 10.22 -15.33
C ILE A 102 -7.66 11.37 -15.37
N GLY A 103 -7.22 11.85 -14.21
CA GLY A 103 -6.24 12.95 -14.11
C GLY A 103 -4.86 12.57 -14.64
N ILE A 104 -4.35 11.41 -14.22
CA ILE A 104 -3.06 10.88 -14.70
C ILE A 104 -3.12 10.60 -16.20
N GLY A 105 -4.19 9.99 -16.69
CA GLY A 105 -4.34 9.63 -18.10
C GLY A 105 -4.21 10.82 -19.05
N VAL A 106 -4.83 11.95 -18.70
CA VAL A 106 -4.67 13.21 -19.44
C VAL A 106 -3.22 13.72 -19.33
N ALA A 107 -2.64 13.72 -18.14
CA ALA A 107 -1.27 14.17 -17.92
C ALA A 107 -0.23 13.30 -18.66
N GLU A 108 -0.44 12.00 -18.72
CA GLU A 108 0.44 11.06 -19.40
C GLU A 108 0.32 11.20 -20.92
N ARG A 109 -0.91 11.19 -21.45
CA ARG A 109 -1.15 11.29 -22.91
C ARG A 109 -0.74 12.64 -23.50
N THR A 110 -0.69 13.69 -22.68
CA THR A 110 -0.13 14.99 -23.11
C THR A 110 1.40 15.01 -23.15
N GLY A 111 2.06 14.01 -22.54
CA GLY A 111 3.51 13.91 -22.40
C GLY A 111 4.07 14.64 -21.17
N PHE A 112 3.22 15.19 -20.29
CA PHE A 112 3.67 15.91 -19.09
C PHE A 112 4.43 14.98 -18.14
N ILE A 113 3.91 13.78 -17.92
CA ILE A 113 4.53 12.76 -17.06
C ILE A 113 5.88 12.31 -17.62
N THR A 114 5.94 11.95 -18.90
CA THR A 114 7.16 11.55 -19.61
C THR A 114 8.21 12.65 -19.55
N MET A 115 7.80 13.91 -19.68
CA MET A 115 8.71 15.04 -19.58
C MET A 115 9.25 15.24 -18.15
N GLY A 116 8.40 15.08 -17.12
CA GLY A 116 8.85 15.09 -15.72
C GLY A 116 9.88 14.00 -15.41
N LEU A 117 9.68 12.81 -16.00
CA LEU A 117 10.64 11.71 -15.94
C LEU A 117 12.00 12.10 -16.52
N ARG A 118 12.02 12.69 -17.72
CA ARG A 118 13.25 13.16 -18.39
C ARG A 118 13.99 14.19 -17.54
N VAL A 119 13.26 15.14 -16.95
CA VAL A 119 13.84 16.14 -16.03
C VAL A 119 14.43 15.49 -14.79
N LEU A 120 13.74 14.53 -14.18
CA LEU A 120 14.22 13.81 -13.00
C LEU A 120 15.50 13.04 -13.32
N VAL A 121 15.53 12.30 -14.43
CA VAL A 121 16.72 11.55 -14.88
C VAL A 121 17.91 12.47 -15.18
N ALA A 122 17.67 13.63 -15.78
CA ALA A 122 18.72 14.62 -16.05
C ALA A 122 19.25 15.29 -14.76
N SER A 123 18.44 15.37 -13.71
CA SER A 123 18.77 16.12 -12.48
C SER A 123 19.36 15.25 -11.36
N VAL A 124 19.05 13.94 -11.36
CA VAL A 124 19.45 13.03 -10.29
C VAL A 124 20.61 12.13 -10.76
N PRO A 125 21.69 11.97 -9.96
CA PRO A 125 22.76 11.03 -10.28
C PRO A 125 22.22 9.63 -10.53
N LYS A 126 22.69 8.95 -11.59
CA LYS A 126 22.19 7.61 -11.97
C LYS A 126 22.19 6.59 -10.82
N SER A 127 23.16 6.67 -9.91
CA SER A 127 23.27 5.80 -8.73
C SER A 127 22.16 6.02 -7.70
N MET A 128 21.54 7.20 -7.68
CA MET A 128 20.50 7.60 -6.72
C MET A 128 19.08 7.52 -7.27
N ILE A 129 18.88 7.24 -8.56
CA ILE A 129 17.55 7.21 -9.17
C ILE A 129 16.63 6.22 -8.45
N THR A 130 17.11 4.99 -8.21
CA THR A 130 16.33 3.98 -7.49
C THR A 130 15.99 4.44 -6.06
N ALA A 131 16.95 5.03 -5.35
CA ALA A 131 16.73 5.55 -3.99
C ALA A 131 15.71 6.69 -3.97
N THR A 132 15.78 7.59 -4.95
CA THR A 132 14.86 8.71 -5.08
C THR A 132 13.45 8.24 -5.39
N LEU A 133 13.31 7.25 -6.28
CA LEU A 133 12.03 6.61 -6.58
C LEU A 133 11.42 5.97 -5.33
N VAL A 134 12.17 5.09 -4.66
CA VAL A 134 11.69 4.39 -3.47
C VAL A 134 11.35 5.39 -2.36
N PHE A 135 12.20 6.40 -2.13
CA PHE A 135 11.94 7.43 -1.13
C PHE A 135 10.63 8.17 -1.41
N ALA A 136 10.40 8.60 -2.66
CA ALA A 136 9.15 9.24 -3.06
C ALA A 136 7.94 8.32 -2.82
N CYS A 137 8.11 7.01 -3.04
CA CYS A 137 7.08 6.00 -2.80
C CYS A 137 6.79 5.78 -1.31
N VAL A 138 7.80 5.76 -0.45
CA VAL A 138 7.58 5.67 1.01
C VAL A 138 6.84 6.91 1.51
N MET A 139 7.23 8.09 1.02
CA MET A 139 6.56 9.35 1.37
C MET A 139 5.10 9.44 0.90
N SER A 140 4.67 8.61 -0.05
CA SER A 140 3.34 8.70 -0.64
C SER A 140 2.21 8.23 0.27
N SER A 141 2.52 7.59 1.40
CA SER A 141 1.49 7.25 2.39
C SER A 141 0.76 8.48 2.96
N MET A 142 1.33 9.70 2.78
CA MET A 142 0.64 10.96 3.04
C MET A 142 -0.63 11.18 2.20
N VAL A 143 -0.66 10.63 0.99
CA VAL A 143 -1.79 10.72 0.05
C VAL A 143 -2.55 9.40 -0.01
N ALA A 144 -2.51 8.65 1.09
CA ALA A 144 -3.21 7.37 1.29
C ALA A 144 -2.97 6.42 0.11
N ASP A 145 -4.05 5.90 -0.46
CA ASP A 145 -4.00 4.84 -1.45
C ASP A 145 -3.63 5.32 -2.87
N ALA A 146 -3.64 6.64 -3.10
CA ALA A 146 -3.29 7.20 -4.40
C ALA A 146 -1.84 6.90 -4.80
N GLY A 147 -0.95 6.65 -3.83
CA GLY A 147 0.42 6.20 -4.08
C GLY A 147 0.49 4.94 -4.95
N TYR A 148 -0.41 3.97 -4.74
CA TYR A 148 -0.45 2.72 -5.51
C TYR A 148 -0.73 2.97 -6.98
N VAL A 149 -1.61 3.93 -7.24
CA VAL A 149 -2.13 4.25 -8.58
C VAL A 149 -1.15 5.11 -9.36
N VAL A 150 -0.53 6.07 -8.68
CA VAL A 150 0.35 7.05 -9.30
C VAL A 150 1.77 6.50 -9.43
N LEU A 151 2.39 6.07 -8.34
CA LEU A 151 3.83 5.87 -8.30
C LEU A 151 4.28 4.52 -8.84
N THR A 152 3.44 3.49 -8.72
CA THR A 152 3.73 2.16 -9.25
C THR A 152 4.01 2.16 -10.76
N PRO A 153 3.09 2.66 -11.63
CA PRO A 153 3.34 2.69 -13.07
C PRO A 153 4.48 3.67 -13.42
N LEU A 154 4.65 4.77 -12.67
CA LEU A 154 5.77 5.69 -12.85
C LEU A 154 7.13 5.03 -12.57
N GLY A 155 7.20 4.13 -11.58
CA GLY A 155 8.40 3.34 -11.31
C GLY A 155 8.76 2.43 -12.49
N ALA A 156 7.75 1.80 -13.10
CA ALA A 156 7.92 0.97 -14.29
C ALA A 156 8.43 1.80 -15.49
N LEU A 157 7.75 2.92 -15.76
CA LEU A 157 8.11 3.90 -16.79
C LEU A 157 9.54 4.42 -16.63
N LEU A 158 9.95 4.73 -15.40
CA LEU A 158 11.29 5.22 -15.10
C LEU A 158 12.38 4.20 -15.41
N PHE A 159 12.14 2.93 -15.07
CA PHE A 159 13.10 1.89 -15.36
C PHE A 159 13.14 1.59 -16.86
N ALA A 160 11.98 1.50 -17.51
CA ALA A 160 11.88 1.33 -18.96
C ALA A 160 12.66 2.41 -19.73
N GLY A 161 12.43 3.69 -19.39
CA GLY A 161 13.10 4.83 -20.03
C GLY A 161 14.61 4.91 -19.80
N LEU A 162 15.13 4.24 -18.77
CA LEU A 162 16.55 4.08 -18.49
C LEU A 162 17.17 2.82 -19.12
N GLY A 163 16.39 2.03 -19.86
CA GLY A 163 16.82 0.73 -20.38
C GLY A 163 16.99 -0.34 -19.30
N ARG A 164 16.41 -0.13 -18.11
CA ARG A 164 16.39 -1.07 -16.99
C ARG A 164 15.10 -1.88 -17.03
N HIS A 165 15.04 -2.99 -16.29
CA HIS A 165 13.87 -3.87 -16.31
C HIS A 165 12.63 -3.15 -15.71
N PRO A 166 11.53 -2.92 -16.45
CA PRO A 166 10.38 -2.14 -15.97
C PRO A 166 9.70 -2.77 -14.74
N ILE A 167 9.59 -4.10 -14.70
CA ILE A 167 9.06 -4.83 -13.53
C ILE A 167 9.92 -4.61 -12.27
N ALA A 168 11.23 -4.36 -12.38
CA ALA A 168 12.06 -4.03 -11.22
C ALA A 168 11.71 -2.64 -10.68
N GLY A 169 11.43 -1.67 -11.56
CA GLY A 169 10.98 -0.33 -11.18
C GLY A 169 9.58 -0.33 -10.59
N LEU A 170 8.67 -1.10 -11.18
CA LEU A 170 7.34 -1.39 -10.63
C LEU A 170 7.45 -1.99 -9.22
N ALA A 171 8.32 -2.97 -9.05
CA ALA A 171 8.54 -3.63 -7.76
C ALA A 171 9.15 -2.70 -6.71
N ALA A 172 10.13 -1.89 -7.09
CA ALA A 172 10.72 -0.89 -6.22
C ALA A 172 9.69 0.13 -5.73
N ALA A 173 8.83 0.61 -6.63
CA ALA A 173 7.76 1.53 -6.30
C ALA A 173 6.71 0.87 -5.40
N TYR A 174 6.23 -0.32 -5.77
CA TYR A 174 5.25 -1.06 -4.96
C TYR A 174 5.78 -1.40 -3.56
N ALA A 175 7.07 -1.78 -3.44
CA ALA A 175 7.73 -2.00 -2.16
C ALA A 175 7.82 -0.72 -1.32
N GLY A 176 8.08 0.44 -1.93
CA GLY A 176 8.09 1.72 -1.25
C GLY A 176 6.69 2.14 -0.74
N VAL A 177 5.69 2.10 -1.63
CA VAL A 177 4.31 2.50 -1.30
C VAL A 177 3.69 1.57 -0.26
N SER A 178 3.78 0.26 -0.50
CA SER A 178 3.01 -0.76 0.22
C SER A 178 3.81 -1.41 1.34
N GLY A 179 5.06 -1.78 1.05
CA GLY A 179 5.98 -2.35 2.04
C GLY A 179 6.47 -1.31 3.04
N GLY A 180 6.46 -0.02 2.65
CA GLY A 180 6.79 1.13 3.50
C GLY A 180 5.58 1.87 4.07
N PHE A 181 4.36 1.33 3.94
CA PHE A 181 3.11 2.06 4.17
C PHE A 181 3.05 2.83 5.50
N SER A 182 3.50 2.21 6.61
CA SER A 182 3.51 2.86 7.92
C SER A 182 4.62 3.90 8.11
N ALA A 183 5.70 3.85 7.33
CA ALA A 183 6.85 4.74 7.48
C ALA A 183 6.65 6.03 6.71
N ASN A 184 6.89 7.17 7.37
CA ASN A 184 6.89 8.48 6.71
C ASN A 184 7.72 9.50 7.53
N LEU A 185 8.22 10.55 6.87
CA LEU A 185 8.84 11.69 7.56
C LEU A 185 7.81 12.64 8.19
N LEU A 186 6.56 12.56 7.74
CA LEU A 186 5.45 13.39 8.20
C LEU A 186 4.35 12.52 8.80
N ILE A 187 3.57 13.12 9.69
CA ILE A 187 2.37 12.47 10.23
C ILE A 187 1.35 12.33 9.11
N THR A 188 0.80 11.13 8.96
CA THR A 188 -0.19 10.74 7.97
C THR A 188 -1.56 10.55 8.62
N GLY A 189 -2.61 10.30 7.82
CA GLY A 189 -3.92 9.93 8.35
C GLY A 189 -3.93 8.61 9.14
N LEU A 190 -2.94 7.73 8.92
CA LEU A 190 -2.81 6.45 9.61
C LEU A 190 -2.41 6.61 11.08
N ASP A 191 -1.52 7.57 11.38
CA ASP A 191 -0.97 7.82 12.70
C ASP A 191 -2.01 8.07 13.80
N PRO A 192 -2.91 9.07 13.67
CA PRO A 192 -3.91 9.34 14.69
C PRO A 192 -4.97 8.23 14.77
N MET A 193 -5.27 7.59 13.64
CA MET A 193 -6.25 6.51 13.58
C MET A 193 -5.76 5.31 14.39
N LEU A 194 -4.50 4.89 14.20
CA LEU A 194 -3.90 3.83 15.01
C LEU A 194 -3.76 4.25 16.46
N ALA A 195 -3.31 5.48 16.74
CA ALA A 195 -3.20 6.01 18.10
C ALA A 195 -4.54 5.97 18.85
N ARG A 196 -5.64 6.35 18.19
CA ARG A 196 -6.99 6.30 18.77
C ARG A 196 -7.39 4.87 19.16
N LEU A 197 -7.21 3.91 18.26
CA LEU A 197 -7.53 2.51 18.53
C LEU A 197 -6.66 1.93 19.66
N THR A 198 -5.37 2.28 19.67
CA THR A 198 -4.43 1.90 20.73
C THR A 198 -4.83 2.51 22.07
N GLY A 199 -5.22 3.79 22.10
CA GLY A 199 -5.69 4.47 23.30
C GLY A 199 -6.98 3.88 23.85
N GLN A 200 -7.96 3.59 22.98
CA GLN A 200 -9.19 2.89 23.36
C GLN A 200 -8.92 1.52 23.97
N ALA A 201 -7.93 0.79 23.45
CA ALA A 201 -7.50 -0.48 24.01
C ALA A 201 -6.76 -0.30 25.34
N ALA A 202 -5.86 0.67 25.46
CA ALA A 202 -5.13 0.95 26.71
C ALA A 202 -6.07 1.39 27.85
N ALA A 203 -7.14 2.11 27.51
CA ALA A 203 -8.16 2.58 28.44
C ALA A 203 -8.89 1.44 29.19
N THR A 204 -8.83 0.19 28.70
CA THR A 204 -9.40 -0.95 29.42
C THR A 204 -8.61 -1.31 30.67
N LEU A 205 -7.31 -0.96 30.72
CA LEU A 205 -6.42 -1.21 31.87
C LEU A 205 -6.17 0.06 32.67
N ASN A 206 -6.02 1.21 32.00
CA ASN A 206 -5.83 2.52 32.61
C ASN A 206 -6.72 3.55 31.91
N PRO A 207 -7.89 3.92 32.50
CA PRO A 207 -8.87 4.80 31.87
C PRO A 207 -8.34 6.19 31.47
N ASP A 208 -7.29 6.67 32.12
CA ASP A 208 -6.68 7.98 31.86
C ASP A 208 -5.55 7.91 30.82
N TYR A 209 -5.21 6.72 30.29
CA TYR A 209 -4.14 6.55 29.33
C TYR A 209 -4.55 6.99 27.92
N ALA A 210 -3.90 8.03 27.41
CA ALA A 210 -4.12 8.56 26.07
C ALA A 210 -2.88 8.38 25.20
N VAL A 211 -3.06 7.83 24.00
CA VAL A 211 -1.98 7.66 23.01
C VAL A 211 -2.03 8.81 22.01
N ASN A 212 -0.91 9.52 21.86
CA ASN A 212 -0.81 10.63 20.93
C ASN A 212 -0.60 10.13 19.49
N ALA A 213 -1.14 10.85 18.49
CA ALA A 213 -0.84 10.61 17.07
C ALA A 213 0.66 10.63 16.76
N THR A 214 1.46 11.43 17.48
CA THR A 214 2.92 11.48 17.30
C THR A 214 3.67 10.38 18.05
N ALA A 215 2.98 9.39 18.63
CA ALA A 215 3.55 8.38 19.52
C ALA A 215 4.70 7.57 18.91
N ASN A 216 4.66 7.31 17.60
CA ASN A 216 5.71 6.56 16.91
C ASN A 216 6.57 7.44 15.98
N TYR A 217 6.46 8.76 16.06
CA TYR A 217 7.01 9.66 15.03
C TYR A 217 8.53 9.48 14.81
N TYR A 218 9.32 9.42 15.87
CA TYR A 218 10.77 9.25 15.75
C TYR A 218 11.12 7.88 15.15
N PHE A 219 10.41 6.84 15.55
CA PHE A 219 10.56 5.50 14.97
C PHE A 219 10.26 5.49 13.47
N LEU A 220 9.18 6.16 13.04
CA LEU A 220 8.78 6.20 11.63
C LEU A 220 9.71 7.04 10.75
N VAL A 221 10.28 8.13 11.28
CA VAL A 221 11.29 8.93 10.57
C VAL A 221 12.51 8.07 10.24
N VAL A 222 13.03 7.32 11.21
CA VAL A 222 14.17 6.41 10.97
C VAL A 222 13.76 5.23 10.10
N SER A 223 12.55 4.71 10.28
CA SER A 223 11.99 3.64 9.43
C SER A 223 11.92 4.08 7.96
N THR A 224 11.64 5.35 7.67
CA THR A 224 11.58 5.87 6.30
C THR A 224 12.94 5.75 5.61
N LEU A 225 14.01 6.11 6.31
CA LEU A 225 15.38 5.99 5.81
C LEU A 225 15.78 4.51 5.64
N LEU A 226 15.39 3.67 6.61
CA LEU A 226 15.63 2.23 6.55
C LEU A 226 14.95 1.59 5.35
N VAL A 227 13.63 1.76 5.21
CA VAL A 227 12.83 1.20 4.10
C VAL A 227 13.40 1.67 2.77
N THR A 228 13.73 2.96 2.65
CA THR A 228 14.35 3.51 1.44
C THR A 228 15.65 2.80 1.09
N ALA A 229 16.56 2.68 2.04
CA ALA A 229 17.85 2.04 1.84
C ALA A 229 17.71 0.55 1.49
N VAL A 230 16.86 -0.17 2.23
CA VAL A 230 16.64 -1.62 2.07
C VAL A 230 15.98 -1.92 0.73
N CYS A 231 14.88 -1.26 0.38
CA CYS A 231 14.21 -1.46 -0.91
C CYS A 231 15.12 -1.09 -2.08
N THR A 232 15.92 -0.02 -1.97
CA THR A 232 16.93 0.33 -2.98
C THR A 232 17.96 -0.78 -3.16
N TRP A 233 18.47 -1.30 -2.06
CA TRP A 233 19.44 -2.38 -2.07
C TRP A 233 18.85 -3.67 -2.66
N VAL A 234 17.65 -4.08 -2.23
CA VAL A 234 16.95 -5.26 -2.78
C VAL A 234 16.70 -5.09 -4.28
N THR A 235 16.25 -3.92 -4.71
CA THR A 235 16.00 -3.64 -6.13
C THR A 235 17.26 -3.87 -6.96
N THR A 236 18.37 -3.21 -6.57
CA THR A 236 19.59 -3.17 -7.38
C THR A 236 20.47 -4.42 -7.25
N LYS A 237 20.41 -5.12 -6.11
CA LYS A 237 21.30 -6.26 -5.83
C LYS A 237 20.64 -7.62 -5.92
N ILE A 238 19.30 -7.69 -5.87
CA ILE A 238 18.57 -8.96 -5.89
C ILE A 238 17.59 -9.00 -7.05
N VAL A 239 16.64 -8.06 -7.08
CA VAL A 239 15.47 -8.16 -7.95
C VAL A 239 15.79 -7.85 -9.42
N GLU A 240 16.52 -6.78 -9.68
CA GLU A 240 16.93 -6.44 -11.04
C GLU A 240 17.87 -7.50 -11.66
N PRO A 241 18.91 -7.99 -10.95
CA PRO A 241 19.69 -9.13 -11.44
C PRO A 241 18.88 -10.42 -11.64
N MET A 242 17.88 -10.66 -10.79
CA MET A 242 17.02 -11.85 -10.89
C MET A 242 16.10 -11.80 -12.12
N LEU A 243 15.63 -10.62 -12.50
CA LEU A 243 14.75 -10.43 -13.67
C LEU A 243 15.52 -10.44 -14.99
N GLY A 244 16.81 -10.10 -14.97
CA GLY A 244 17.67 -10.09 -16.16
C GLY A 244 17.40 -8.91 -17.09
N GLU A 245 17.85 -9.02 -18.34
CA GLU A 245 17.60 -8.01 -19.37
C GLU A 245 16.16 -8.07 -19.86
N TRP A 246 15.51 -6.92 -19.92
CA TRP A 246 14.14 -6.82 -20.41
C TRP A 246 14.11 -6.78 -21.94
N ASN A 247 13.21 -7.57 -22.54
CA ASN A 247 12.95 -7.55 -23.98
C ASN A 247 11.65 -6.77 -24.28
N PRO A 248 11.73 -5.60 -24.96
CA PRO A 248 10.56 -4.81 -25.32
C PRO A 248 9.50 -5.55 -26.14
N SER A 249 9.85 -6.65 -26.84
CA SER A 249 8.86 -7.45 -27.57
C SER A 249 7.86 -8.18 -26.67
N GLN A 250 8.09 -8.20 -25.35
CA GLN A 250 7.17 -8.77 -24.37
C GLN A 250 6.10 -7.76 -23.93
N ALA A 251 6.23 -6.48 -24.28
CA ALA A 251 5.29 -5.45 -23.92
C ALA A 251 3.94 -5.61 -24.63
N SER A 252 2.88 -5.04 -24.05
CA SER A 252 1.57 -5.00 -24.70
C SER A 252 1.56 -3.95 -25.82
N ASP A 253 0.53 -3.97 -26.67
CA ASP A 253 0.32 -2.98 -27.73
C ASP A 253 0.11 -1.55 -27.18
N GLU A 254 -0.11 -1.41 -25.87
CA GLU A 254 -0.23 -0.10 -25.20
C GLU A 254 1.14 0.54 -24.90
N TYR A 255 2.22 -0.22 -24.91
CA TYR A 255 3.56 0.31 -24.73
C TYR A 255 4.03 0.99 -26.03
N SER A 256 4.18 2.32 -25.99
CA SER A 256 4.50 3.11 -27.19
C SER A 256 5.98 3.16 -27.53
N GLY A 257 6.89 2.74 -26.65
CA GLY A 257 8.35 2.80 -26.87
C GLY A 257 8.97 4.20 -26.84
N ASP A 258 8.17 5.27 -26.86
CA ASP A 258 8.59 6.69 -26.76
C ASP A 258 9.11 7.09 -25.36
N GLU A 259 9.18 6.13 -24.45
CA GLU A 259 9.58 6.32 -23.05
C GLU A 259 11.11 6.51 -22.90
N GLN A 260 11.90 6.44 -23.98
CA GLN A 260 13.34 6.67 -23.93
C GLN A 260 13.67 8.08 -23.41
N ALA A 261 14.57 8.13 -22.43
CA ALA A 261 15.05 9.37 -21.82
C ALA A 261 16.04 10.09 -22.75
N GLU A 262 15.54 10.67 -23.85
CA GLU A 262 16.29 11.67 -24.60
C GLU A 262 16.34 13.00 -23.82
N GLU A 263 17.40 13.78 -24.03
CA GLU A 263 17.50 15.10 -23.40
C GLU A 263 16.33 16.00 -23.87
N PRO A 264 15.63 16.64 -22.92
CA PRO A 264 14.47 17.44 -23.27
C PRO A 264 14.86 18.70 -24.04
N GLY A 265 14.16 18.98 -25.14
CA GLY A 265 14.35 20.21 -25.90
C GLY A 265 13.97 21.47 -25.12
N GLU A 266 14.51 22.63 -25.49
CA GLU A 266 14.24 23.90 -24.78
C GLU A 266 12.74 24.23 -24.69
N LYS A 267 11.99 23.95 -25.76
CA LYS A 267 10.55 24.17 -25.83
C LYS A 267 9.78 23.26 -24.87
N GLU A 268 10.13 21.98 -24.83
CA GLU A 268 9.52 20.97 -23.93
C GLU A 268 9.81 21.33 -22.48
N ARG A 269 11.05 21.71 -22.17
CA ARG A 269 11.47 22.15 -20.85
C ARG A 269 10.72 23.40 -20.41
N ARG A 270 10.55 24.39 -21.30
CA ARG A 270 9.76 25.59 -21.00
C ARG A 270 8.29 25.25 -20.75
N ALA A 271 7.69 24.42 -21.60
CA ALA A 271 6.29 23.96 -21.42
C ALA A 271 6.12 23.23 -20.09
N PHE A 272 7.08 22.36 -19.74
CA PHE A 272 7.08 21.62 -18.48
C PHE A 272 7.15 22.55 -17.27
N PHE A 273 8.04 23.55 -17.26
CA PHE A 273 8.10 24.49 -16.13
C PHE A 273 6.87 25.39 -16.00
N ILE A 274 6.23 25.76 -17.12
CA ILE A 274 4.94 26.47 -17.07
C ILE A 274 3.87 25.58 -16.44
N ALA A 275 3.76 24.33 -16.91
CA ALA A 275 2.84 23.35 -16.35
C ALA A 275 3.13 23.07 -14.87
N LEU A 276 4.40 22.94 -14.48
CA LEU A 276 4.84 22.76 -13.09
C LEU A 276 4.48 23.96 -12.23
N GLY A 277 4.59 25.19 -12.75
CA GLY A 277 4.15 26.41 -12.07
C GLY A 277 2.65 26.39 -11.79
N VAL A 278 1.83 25.96 -12.76
CA VAL A 278 0.39 25.75 -12.54
C VAL A 278 0.15 24.63 -11.53
N GLY A 279 0.85 23.52 -11.64
CA GLY A 279 0.80 22.41 -10.68
C GLY A 279 1.13 22.87 -9.26
N ALA A 280 2.13 23.74 -9.08
CA ALA A 280 2.49 24.31 -7.79
C ALA A 280 1.39 25.21 -7.21
N VAL A 281 0.72 26.01 -8.06
CA VAL A 281 -0.43 26.83 -7.64
C VAL A 281 -1.60 25.94 -7.24
N VAL A 282 -1.91 24.89 -8.01
CA VAL A 282 -2.96 23.92 -7.68
C VAL A 282 -2.63 23.19 -6.38
N ALA A 283 -1.38 22.73 -6.20
CA ALA A 283 -0.91 22.10 -4.98
C ALA A 283 -1.00 23.04 -3.77
N ALA A 284 -0.66 24.31 -3.93
CA ALA A 284 -0.81 25.31 -2.88
C ALA A 284 -2.29 25.54 -2.52
N GLY A 285 -3.18 25.57 -3.52
CA GLY A 285 -4.63 25.64 -3.32
C GLY A 285 -5.15 24.43 -2.54
N ILE A 286 -4.74 23.22 -2.93
CA ILE A 286 -5.06 21.97 -2.23
C ILE A 286 -4.55 22.03 -0.79
N ALA A 287 -3.30 22.41 -0.56
CA ALA A 287 -2.75 22.57 0.78
C ALA A 287 -3.54 23.60 1.62
N CYS A 288 -3.97 24.71 1.02
CA CYS A 288 -4.84 25.68 1.69
C CYS A 288 -6.17 25.07 2.12
N LEU A 289 -6.73 24.12 1.35
CA LEU A 289 -7.96 23.42 1.74
C LEU A 289 -7.79 22.56 3.00
N GLY A 290 -6.58 22.08 3.29
CA GLY A 290 -6.31 21.35 4.55
C GLY A 290 -5.93 22.27 5.71
N ILE A 291 -5.17 23.34 5.44
CA ILE A 291 -4.54 24.17 6.48
C ILE A 291 -5.44 25.30 6.97
N TRP A 292 -6.22 25.93 6.09
CA TRP A 292 -6.99 27.12 6.43
C TRP A 292 -8.22 26.74 7.29
N SER A 293 -8.36 27.38 8.45
CA SER A 293 -9.44 27.11 9.42
C SER A 293 -10.85 27.31 8.86
N GLY A 294 -11.03 28.17 7.85
CA GLY A 294 -12.30 28.42 7.18
C GLY A 294 -12.53 27.62 5.90
N SER A 295 -11.65 26.64 5.62
CA SER A 295 -11.76 25.81 4.42
C SER A 295 -12.99 24.89 4.46
N PRO A 296 -13.66 24.66 3.32
CA PRO A 296 -14.77 23.71 3.23
C PRO A 296 -14.37 22.25 3.50
N LEU A 297 -13.10 21.88 3.36
CA LEU A 297 -12.60 20.52 3.61
C LEU A 297 -11.95 20.36 4.99
N ARG A 298 -12.05 21.38 5.83
CA ARG A 298 -11.52 21.32 7.19
C ARG A 298 -12.68 21.19 8.17
N ASP A 299 -12.76 20.03 8.82
CA ASP A 299 -13.84 19.72 9.73
C ASP A 299 -13.74 20.54 11.04
N PRO A 300 -14.90 20.94 11.61
CA PRO A 300 -14.91 21.53 12.94
C PRO A 300 -14.46 20.48 13.97
N VAL A 301 -13.52 20.86 14.83
CA VAL A 301 -13.07 20.00 15.94
C VAL A 301 -13.65 20.53 17.24
N GLU A 302 -14.31 19.65 18.00
CA GLU A 302 -14.84 20.00 19.31
C GLU A 302 -13.72 20.38 20.29
N PRO A 303 -13.99 21.21 21.31
CA PRO A 303 -13.01 21.53 22.35
C PRO A 303 -12.49 20.25 23.03
N GLY A 304 -11.20 19.95 22.85
CA GLY A 304 -10.56 18.73 23.37
C GLY A 304 -10.43 17.57 22.36
N GLY A 305 -11.00 17.71 21.16
CA GLY A 305 -10.81 16.75 20.06
C GLY A 305 -9.40 16.78 19.47
N LEU A 306 -9.02 15.72 18.73
CA LEU A 306 -7.69 15.63 18.14
C LEU A 306 -7.60 16.60 16.94
N ALA A 307 -6.52 17.38 16.87
CA ALA A 307 -6.34 18.37 15.79
C ALA A 307 -6.36 17.78 14.37
N VAL A 308 -6.12 16.47 14.25
CA VAL A 308 -6.14 15.73 13.00
C VAL A 308 -7.54 15.36 12.52
N ASP A 309 -8.53 15.36 13.43
CA ASP A 309 -9.93 15.13 13.07
C ASP A 309 -10.44 16.26 12.16
N ALA A 310 -9.79 17.44 12.21
CA ALA A 310 -10.02 18.54 11.28
C ALA A 310 -9.71 18.20 9.82
N LEU A 311 -8.96 17.13 9.54
CA LEU A 311 -8.52 16.75 8.20
C LEU A 311 -9.28 15.54 7.64
N HIS A 312 -10.34 15.06 8.32
CA HIS A 312 -11.09 13.89 7.88
C HIS A 312 -11.64 14.08 6.46
N SER A 313 -12.46 15.11 6.24
CA SER A 313 -13.04 15.46 4.94
C SER A 313 -11.98 15.77 3.89
N TYR A 314 -10.84 16.34 4.31
CA TYR A 314 -9.70 16.58 3.41
C TYR A 314 -9.10 15.27 2.88
N PHE A 315 -8.89 14.28 3.75
CA PHE A 315 -8.38 12.97 3.34
C PHE A 315 -9.41 12.15 2.57
N GLU A 316 -10.71 12.27 2.87
CA GLU A 316 -11.77 11.63 2.07
C GLU A 316 -11.85 12.19 0.63
N ALA A 317 -11.44 13.43 0.41
CA ALA A 317 -11.41 14.05 -0.91
C ALA A 317 -10.09 13.84 -1.67
N VAL A 318 -9.09 13.16 -1.07
CA VAL A 318 -7.70 13.23 -1.52
C VAL A 318 -7.51 12.74 -2.96
N GLU A 319 -8.23 11.72 -3.40
CA GLU A 319 -8.11 11.18 -4.75
C GLU A 319 -8.67 12.12 -5.81
N VAL A 320 -9.73 12.86 -5.49
CA VAL A 320 -10.25 13.93 -6.35
C VAL A 320 -9.23 15.06 -6.42
N LEU A 321 -8.65 15.46 -5.29
CA LEU A 321 -7.63 16.50 -5.24
C LEU A 321 -6.38 16.12 -6.06
N ILE A 322 -5.97 14.85 -6.02
CA ILE A 322 -4.86 14.31 -6.82
C ILE A 322 -5.21 14.26 -8.30
N ALA A 323 -6.43 13.84 -8.65
CA ALA A 323 -6.88 13.89 -10.04
C ALA A 323 -6.78 15.32 -10.59
N LEU A 324 -7.20 16.32 -9.80
CA LEU A 324 -7.03 17.75 -10.15
C LEU A 324 -5.56 18.15 -10.27
N LEU A 325 -4.72 17.71 -9.33
CA LEU A 325 -3.29 17.99 -9.32
C LEU A 325 -2.59 17.50 -10.59
N PHE A 326 -3.03 16.39 -11.19
CA PHE A 326 -2.47 15.89 -12.45
C PHE A 326 -3.16 16.48 -13.69
N ILE A 327 -4.48 16.62 -13.67
CA ILE A 327 -5.23 17.05 -14.86
C ILE A 327 -4.89 18.47 -15.28
N PHE A 328 -4.76 19.42 -14.34
CA PHE A 328 -4.50 20.82 -14.65
C PHE A 328 -3.12 21.06 -15.28
N PRO A 329 -2.00 20.63 -14.67
CA PRO A 329 -0.70 20.77 -15.32
C PRO A 329 -0.61 19.94 -16.59
N GLY A 330 -1.25 18.76 -16.66
CA GLY A 330 -1.36 17.96 -17.88
C GLY A 330 -2.01 18.73 -19.04
N ILE A 331 -3.17 19.33 -18.79
CA ILE A 331 -3.87 20.17 -19.79
C ILE A 331 -2.98 21.34 -20.21
N VAL A 332 -2.38 22.06 -19.26
CA VAL A 332 -1.51 23.21 -19.56
C VAL A 332 -0.33 22.79 -20.42
N TYR A 333 0.35 21.70 -20.06
CA TYR A 333 1.45 21.15 -20.85
C TYR A 333 0.99 20.82 -22.27
N GLY A 334 -0.13 20.09 -22.41
CA GLY A 334 -0.67 19.71 -23.70
C GLY A 334 -1.10 20.88 -24.57
N VAL A 335 -1.65 21.95 -23.98
CA VAL A 335 -1.99 23.19 -24.69
C VAL A 335 -0.72 23.91 -25.18
N VAL A 336 0.30 24.05 -24.33
CA VAL A 336 1.57 24.70 -24.73
C VAL A 336 2.30 23.88 -25.80
N MET A 337 2.25 22.55 -25.69
CA MET A 337 2.83 21.62 -26.67
C MET A 337 1.97 21.42 -27.92
N LYS A 338 0.75 21.99 -27.95
CA LYS A 338 -0.24 21.87 -29.04
C LYS A 338 -0.74 20.43 -29.29
N SER A 339 -0.58 19.54 -28.30
CA SER A 339 -1.21 18.21 -28.30
C SER A 339 -2.69 18.27 -27.90
N ILE A 340 -3.10 19.32 -27.18
CA ILE A 340 -4.50 19.68 -26.93
C ILE A 340 -4.85 20.93 -27.74
N LYS A 341 -5.87 20.83 -28.60
CA LYS A 341 -6.39 21.95 -29.41
C LYS A 341 -7.81 22.33 -29.03
N SER A 342 -8.55 21.40 -28.42
CA SER A 342 -9.94 21.57 -28.00
C SER A 342 -10.27 20.72 -26.77
N ASP A 343 -11.41 20.99 -26.14
CA ASP A 343 -11.99 20.18 -25.06
C ASP A 343 -12.19 18.72 -25.46
N LYS A 344 -12.47 18.46 -26.75
CA LYS A 344 -12.62 17.10 -27.30
C LYS A 344 -11.35 16.27 -27.19
N ASP A 345 -10.17 16.89 -27.27
CA ASP A 345 -8.90 16.18 -27.13
C ASP A 345 -8.71 15.69 -25.69
N VAL A 346 -9.08 16.53 -24.71
CA VAL A 346 -9.04 16.16 -23.29
C VAL A 346 -10.02 15.03 -22.99
N ALA A 347 -11.25 15.15 -23.47
CA ALA A 347 -12.27 14.12 -23.30
C ALA A 347 -11.83 12.80 -23.93
N LYS A 348 -11.24 12.84 -25.13
CA LYS A 348 -10.69 11.66 -25.80
C LYS A 348 -9.56 11.03 -25.00
N MET A 349 -8.59 11.82 -24.52
CA MET A 349 -7.48 11.31 -23.69
C MET A 349 -7.99 10.60 -22.42
N ALA A 350 -8.94 11.21 -21.71
CA ALA A 350 -9.55 10.60 -20.53
C ALA A 350 -10.31 9.31 -20.89
N SER A 351 -11.05 9.31 -21.99
CA SER A 351 -11.84 8.16 -22.45
C SER A 351 -10.94 7.00 -22.88
N ASP A 352 -9.89 7.29 -23.65
CA ASP A 352 -8.90 6.31 -24.08
C ASP A 352 -8.20 5.69 -22.86
N THR A 353 -7.91 6.47 -21.80
CA THR A 353 -7.38 5.92 -20.53
C THR A 353 -8.40 5.04 -19.80
N MET A 354 -9.68 5.42 -19.75
CA MET A 354 -10.70 4.54 -19.15
C MET A 354 -10.89 3.24 -19.95
N GLY A 355 -10.69 3.30 -21.28
CA GLY A 355 -10.72 2.11 -22.14
C GLY A 355 -9.68 1.05 -21.77
N THR A 356 -8.48 1.47 -21.36
CA THR A 356 -7.40 0.52 -20.93
C THR A 356 -7.68 -0.10 -19.56
N MET A 357 -8.61 0.46 -18.78
CA MET A 357 -8.96 -0.03 -17.43
C MET A 357 -9.96 -1.20 -17.45
N GLY A 358 -10.36 -1.70 -18.62
CA GLY A 358 -11.36 -2.78 -18.73
C GLY A 358 -11.01 -4.04 -17.92
N ALA A 359 -9.76 -4.51 -18.00
CA ALA A 359 -9.31 -5.66 -17.22
C ALA A 359 -9.36 -5.41 -15.71
N TYR A 360 -9.00 -4.19 -15.28
CA TYR A 360 -9.08 -3.79 -13.87
C TYR A 360 -10.52 -3.78 -13.36
N VAL A 361 -11.47 -3.23 -14.12
CA VAL A 361 -12.88 -3.16 -13.72
C VAL A 361 -13.47 -4.56 -13.52
N VAL A 362 -13.19 -5.50 -14.43
CA VAL A 362 -13.66 -6.89 -14.32
C VAL A 362 -13.03 -7.59 -13.12
N LEU A 363 -11.75 -7.37 -12.87
CA LEU A 363 -11.05 -7.94 -11.72
C LEU A 363 -11.55 -7.37 -10.39
N ALA A 364 -11.82 -6.06 -10.34
CA ALA A 364 -12.40 -5.37 -9.19
C ALA A 364 -13.79 -5.89 -8.83
N PHE A 365 -14.62 -6.24 -9.82
CA PHE A 365 -15.93 -6.86 -9.59
C PHE A 365 -15.81 -8.15 -8.76
N VAL A 366 -14.94 -9.07 -9.18
CA VAL A 366 -14.77 -10.36 -8.50
C VAL A 366 -14.07 -10.18 -7.15
N ALA A 367 -13.04 -9.34 -7.08
CA ALA A 367 -12.33 -9.04 -5.84
C ALA A 367 -13.26 -8.39 -4.79
N GLY A 368 -14.14 -7.49 -5.22
CA GLY A 368 -15.17 -6.88 -4.38
C GLY A 368 -16.10 -7.92 -3.74
N GLN A 369 -16.54 -8.92 -4.52
CA GLN A 369 -17.35 -10.01 -3.98
C GLN A 369 -16.58 -10.81 -2.93
N PHE A 370 -15.35 -11.21 -3.23
CA PHE A 370 -14.52 -11.96 -2.28
C PHE A 370 -14.39 -11.21 -0.94
N VAL A 371 -14.01 -9.93 -0.97
CA VAL A 371 -13.84 -9.12 0.25
C VAL A 371 -15.16 -8.99 1.01
N ALA A 372 -16.26 -8.71 0.31
CA ALA A 372 -17.56 -8.59 0.93
C ALA A 372 -18.02 -9.90 1.57
N TYR A 373 -17.80 -11.03 0.90
CA TYR A 373 -18.16 -12.36 1.41
C TYR A 373 -17.36 -12.69 2.67
N PHE A 374 -16.06 -12.40 2.66
CA PHE A 374 -15.19 -12.65 3.81
C PHE A 374 -15.56 -11.79 5.02
N ASN A 375 -15.97 -10.55 4.78
CA ASN A 375 -16.44 -9.64 5.83
C ASN A 375 -17.82 -10.04 6.37
N TRP A 376 -18.80 -10.29 5.49
CA TRP A 376 -20.17 -10.64 5.87
C TRP A 376 -20.22 -11.94 6.69
N THR A 377 -19.42 -12.93 6.31
CA THR A 377 -19.32 -14.22 7.02
C THR A 377 -18.63 -14.11 8.38
N SER A 378 -18.04 -12.96 8.74
CA SER A 378 -17.23 -12.76 9.96
C SER A 378 -16.02 -13.68 10.10
N LEU A 379 -15.64 -14.44 9.06
CA LEU A 379 -14.50 -15.35 9.07
C LEU A 379 -13.19 -14.61 9.35
N GLY A 380 -12.98 -13.43 8.74
CA GLY A 380 -11.78 -12.63 8.96
C GLY A 380 -11.61 -12.19 10.41
N ALA A 381 -12.66 -11.61 11.01
CA ALA A 381 -12.62 -11.14 12.38
C ALA A 381 -12.42 -12.28 13.39
N ILE A 382 -13.15 -13.38 13.23
CA ILE A 382 -13.06 -14.53 14.14
C ILE A 382 -11.70 -15.22 14.05
N THR A 383 -11.16 -15.41 12.83
CA THR A 383 -9.81 -15.97 12.64
C THR A 383 -8.76 -15.11 13.35
N ALA A 384 -8.91 -13.79 13.29
CA ALA A 384 -7.97 -12.90 13.94
C ALA A 384 -8.04 -12.92 15.47
N VAL A 385 -9.24 -12.94 16.05
CA VAL A 385 -9.39 -13.07 17.52
C VAL A 385 -8.84 -14.42 18.00
N ARG A 386 -9.19 -15.53 17.33
CA ARG A 386 -8.68 -16.86 17.69
C ARG A 386 -7.16 -16.98 17.53
N GLY A 387 -6.59 -16.35 16.51
CA GLY A 387 -5.14 -16.27 16.34
C GLY A 387 -4.47 -15.49 17.48
N ALA A 388 -5.12 -14.42 17.96
CA ALA A 388 -4.64 -13.63 19.08
C ALA A 388 -4.67 -14.41 20.41
N GLU A 389 -5.81 -15.02 20.74
CA GLU A 389 -6.00 -15.88 21.92
C GLU A 389 -4.99 -17.05 21.94
N GLY A 390 -4.76 -17.65 20.77
CA GLY A 390 -3.81 -18.75 20.62
C GLY A 390 -2.37 -18.36 20.99
N LEU A 391 -1.96 -17.12 20.70
CA LEU A 391 -0.64 -16.63 21.06
C LEU A 391 -0.54 -16.31 22.57
N GLU A 392 -1.60 -15.76 23.16
CA GLU A 392 -1.69 -15.51 24.61
C GLU A 392 -1.45 -16.80 25.41
N ALA A 393 -2.08 -17.90 24.98
CA ALA A 393 -1.99 -19.20 25.65
C ALA A 393 -0.57 -19.80 25.67
N ILE A 394 0.35 -19.36 24.80
CA ILE A 394 1.74 -19.85 24.76
C ILE A 394 2.55 -19.36 25.96
N GLY A 395 2.14 -18.25 26.60
CA GLY A 395 2.80 -17.73 27.80
C GLY A 395 4.19 -17.11 27.56
N LEU A 396 4.43 -16.57 26.35
CA LEU A 396 5.67 -15.84 26.05
C LEU A 396 5.70 -14.53 26.85
N THR A 397 6.90 -14.09 27.26
CA THR A 397 7.11 -12.83 27.99
C THR A 397 8.26 -12.02 27.37
N GLY A 398 8.33 -10.72 27.68
CA GLY A 398 9.41 -9.84 27.24
C GLY A 398 9.53 -9.70 25.71
N MET A 399 10.75 -9.49 25.21
CA MET A 399 11.01 -9.30 23.77
C MET A 399 10.47 -10.45 22.88
N PRO A 400 10.60 -11.74 23.24
CA PRO A 400 9.99 -12.83 22.47
C PRO A 400 8.49 -12.68 22.24
N LEU A 401 7.74 -12.16 23.22
CA LEU A 401 6.30 -11.91 23.09
C LEU A 401 6.03 -10.82 22.05
N LEU A 402 6.77 -9.70 22.10
CA LEU A 402 6.63 -8.59 21.15
C LEU A 402 6.94 -9.05 19.71
N LEU A 403 7.98 -9.87 19.53
CA LEU A 403 8.34 -10.41 18.22
C LEU A 403 7.33 -11.44 17.71
N ALA A 404 6.79 -12.28 18.60
CA ALA A 404 5.74 -13.21 18.23
C ALA A 404 4.47 -12.47 17.80
N PHE A 405 4.12 -11.38 18.50
CA PHE A 405 3.03 -10.49 18.11
C PHE A 405 3.26 -9.84 16.74
N LEU A 406 4.47 -9.34 16.45
CA LEU A 406 4.82 -8.82 15.12
C LEU A 406 4.59 -9.88 14.03
N VAL A 407 5.03 -11.12 14.27
CA VAL A 407 4.83 -12.24 13.33
C VAL A 407 3.34 -12.55 13.16
N VAL A 408 2.55 -12.52 14.22
CA VAL A 408 1.09 -12.67 14.13
C VAL A 408 0.46 -11.55 13.33
N SER A 409 0.84 -10.29 13.56
CA SER A 409 0.39 -9.16 12.75
C SER A 409 0.71 -9.36 11.26
N ALA A 410 1.96 -9.74 10.95
CA ALA A 410 2.40 -10.01 9.59
C ALA A 410 1.64 -11.17 8.93
N ALA A 411 1.37 -12.25 9.67
CA ALA A 411 0.60 -13.39 9.20
C ALA A 411 -0.87 -13.01 8.96
N MET A 412 -1.47 -12.22 9.87
CA MET A 412 -2.85 -11.75 9.74
C MET A 412 -3.05 -10.81 8.58
N ASN A 413 -2.03 -10.02 8.26
CA ASN A 413 -2.04 -9.17 7.10
C ASN A 413 -2.12 -9.92 5.76
N LEU A 414 -1.77 -11.22 5.73
CA LEU A 414 -2.02 -12.06 4.55
C LEU A 414 -3.51 -12.33 4.32
N PHE A 415 -4.35 -12.18 5.35
CA PHE A 415 -5.80 -12.46 5.31
C PHE A 415 -6.64 -11.20 5.28
N VAL A 416 -6.22 -10.16 6.00
CA VAL A 416 -6.94 -8.89 6.14
C VAL A 416 -6.01 -7.76 5.73
N GLY A 417 -6.18 -7.21 4.53
CA GLY A 417 -5.27 -6.16 4.01
C GLY A 417 -5.44 -4.78 4.66
N SER A 418 -6.58 -4.51 5.29
CA SER A 418 -6.82 -3.19 5.92
C SER A 418 -6.07 -3.07 7.25
N ALA A 419 -5.23 -2.05 7.36
CA ALA A 419 -4.51 -1.72 8.59
C ALA A 419 -5.44 -1.27 9.72
N SER A 420 -6.53 -0.58 9.42
CA SER A 420 -7.49 -0.11 10.43
C SER A 420 -8.36 -1.25 10.94
N ALA A 421 -8.88 -2.08 10.04
CA ALA A 421 -9.72 -3.22 10.40
C ALA A 421 -8.96 -4.20 11.28
N LYS A 422 -7.73 -4.57 10.89
CA LYS A 422 -6.86 -5.43 11.68
C LYS A 422 -6.61 -4.89 13.07
N TRP A 423 -6.23 -3.63 13.17
CA TRP A 423 -5.88 -3.05 14.46
C TRP A 423 -7.08 -2.93 15.39
N ALA A 424 -8.29 -2.65 14.85
CA ALA A 424 -9.49 -2.50 15.65
C ALA A 424 -9.84 -3.75 16.48
N PHE A 425 -9.60 -4.96 15.97
CA PHE A 425 -9.82 -6.19 16.73
C PHE A 425 -8.57 -6.74 17.43
N MET A 426 -7.36 -6.44 16.95
CA MET A 426 -6.12 -6.90 17.58
C MET A 426 -5.72 -6.05 18.79
N ALA A 427 -5.85 -4.72 18.71
CA ALA A 427 -5.42 -3.81 19.76
C ALA A 427 -6.10 -4.12 21.12
N PRO A 428 -7.42 -4.35 21.19
CA PRO A 428 -8.10 -4.62 22.46
C PRO A 428 -7.67 -5.90 23.18
N ILE A 429 -7.04 -6.83 22.47
CA ILE A 429 -6.51 -8.08 23.02
C ILE A 429 -5.04 -7.88 23.40
N PHE A 430 -4.23 -7.41 22.46
CA PHE A 430 -2.78 -7.37 22.62
C PHE A 430 -2.27 -6.17 23.40
N VAL A 431 -2.89 -4.99 23.30
CA VAL A 431 -2.42 -3.80 24.02
C VAL A 431 -2.50 -4.00 25.53
N PRO A 432 -3.66 -4.39 26.14
CA PRO A 432 -3.73 -4.60 27.58
C PRO A 432 -2.79 -5.72 28.06
N MET A 433 -2.70 -6.81 27.30
CA MET A 433 -1.79 -7.92 27.59
C MET A 433 -0.34 -7.48 27.66
N MET A 434 0.12 -6.73 26.65
CA MET A 434 1.49 -6.23 26.57
C MET A 434 1.78 -5.17 27.65
N MET A 435 0.79 -4.34 28.00
CA MET A 435 0.90 -3.40 29.12
C MET A 435 1.12 -4.12 30.45
N MET A 436 0.38 -5.21 30.72
CA MET A 436 0.61 -6.03 31.91
C MET A 436 2.02 -6.65 31.95
N MET A 437 2.62 -6.86 30.78
CA MET A 437 3.99 -7.38 30.63
C MET A 437 5.06 -6.27 30.60
N GLY A 438 4.68 -5.01 30.83
CA GLY A 438 5.59 -3.87 30.97
C GLY A 438 5.90 -3.10 29.68
N PHE A 439 5.26 -3.43 28.55
CA PHE A 439 5.39 -2.66 27.31
C PHE A 439 4.40 -1.50 27.24
N SER A 440 4.86 -0.35 26.77
CA SER A 440 3.96 0.76 26.43
C SER A 440 3.03 0.38 25.26
N PRO A 441 1.77 0.85 25.25
CA PRO A 441 0.88 0.72 24.09
C PRO A 441 1.53 1.20 22.78
N GLU A 442 2.38 2.21 22.86
CA GLU A 442 3.11 2.79 21.75
C GLU A 442 4.12 1.81 21.12
N VAL A 443 4.80 0.99 21.92
CA VAL A 443 5.67 -0.10 21.42
C VAL A 443 4.85 -1.18 20.72
N VAL A 444 3.69 -1.54 21.28
CA VAL A 444 2.80 -2.54 20.67
C VAL A 444 2.29 -2.02 19.33
N GLN A 445 1.87 -0.75 19.26
CA GLN A 445 1.48 -0.10 18.02
C GLN A 445 2.63 -0.07 17.01
N ALA A 446 3.86 0.21 17.41
CA ALA A 446 5.01 0.19 16.52
C ALA A 446 5.26 -1.22 15.95
N ALA A 447 5.20 -2.27 16.79
CA ALA A 447 5.33 -3.65 16.35
C ALA A 447 4.22 -4.07 15.38
N TYR A 448 2.99 -3.62 15.63
CA TYR A 448 1.86 -3.81 14.74
C TYR A 448 2.12 -3.21 13.36
N ARG A 449 2.55 -1.94 13.31
CA ARG A 449 2.84 -1.20 12.08
C ARG A 449 3.92 -1.85 11.23
N VAL A 450 4.96 -2.39 11.86
CA VAL A 450 5.99 -3.17 11.17
C VAL A 450 5.37 -4.43 10.56
N GLY A 451 4.66 -5.23 11.36
CA GLY A 451 4.04 -6.48 10.89
C GLY A 451 3.04 -6.26 9.75
N ASP A 452 2.18 -5.25 9.89
CA ASP A 452 1.19 -4.85 8.88
C ASP A 452 1.86 -4.45 7.55
N SER A 453 2.98 -3.73 7.59
CA SER A 453 3.61 -3.22 6.36
C SER A 453 4.37 -4.30 5.59
N ILE A 454 5.14 -5.16 6.28
CA ILE A 454 6.13 -6.04 5.63
C ILE A 454 5.54 -7.12 4.73
N THR A 455 4.29 -7.53 4.95
CA THR A 455 3.61 -8.58 4.15
C THR A 455 2.60 -8.04 3.13
N ASN A 456 2.34 -6.73 3.10
CA ASN A 456 1.39 -6.10 2.16
C ASN A 456 1.72 -6.39 0.70
N ILE A 457 3.01 -6.56 0.39
CA ILE A 457 3.50 -6.78 -0.98
C ILE A 457 3.49 -8.24 -1.44
N ILE A 458 3.28 -9.18 -0.51
CA ILE A 458 3.24 -10.63 -0.82
C ILE A 458 1.86 -11.25 -0.60
N THR A 459 0.87 -10.48 -0.15
CA THR A 459 -0.49 -10.98 0.02
C THR A 459 -1.26 -10.97 -1.32
N PRO A 460 -1.84 -12.11 -1.75
CA PRO A 460 -2.72 -12.15 -2.91
C PRO A 460 -4.04 -11.40 -2.65
N LEU A 461 -4.35 -11.12 -1.38
CA LEU A 461 -5.57 -10.45 -0.94
C LEU A 461 -5.45 -8.93 -0.89
N MET A 462 -4.30 -8.37 -1.28
CA MET A 462 -4.12 -6.94 -1.30
C MET A 462 -5.12 -6.32 -2.28
N PRO A 463 -6.00 -5.39 -1.86
CA PRO A 463 -7.04 -4.82 -2.73
C PRO A 463 -6.48 -4.15 -3.99
N TYR A 464 -5.24 -3.66 -3.92
CA TYR A 464 -4.54 -3.02 -5.04
C TYR A 464 -3.80 -3.99 -5.96
N LEU A 465 -3.56 -5.25 -5.56
CA LEU A 465 -2.83 -6.21 -6.41
C LEU A 465 -3.40 -6.35 -7.84
N PRO A 466 -4.74 -6.36 -8.04
CA PRO A 466 -5.35 -6.23 -9.36
C PRO A 466 -4.76 -5.16 -10.28
N ILE A 467 -4.68 -3.91 -9.80
CA ILE A 467 -4.19 -2.80 -10.62
C ILE A 467 -2.68 -2.92 -10.85
N ILE A 468 -1.93 -3.41 -9.86
CA ILE A 468 -0.49 -3.67 -9.99
C ILE A 468 -0.21 -4.69 -11.10
N ILE A 469 -1.04 -5.73 -11.23
CA ILE A 469 -0.94 -6.72 -12.31
C ILE A 469 -1.18 -6.06 -13.68
N VAL A 470 -2.24 -5.24 -13.79
CA VAL A 470 -2.55 -4.54 -15.05
C VAL A 470 -1.39 -3.63 -15.47
N PHE A 471 -0.80 -2.87 -14.54
CA PHE A 471 0.38 -2.06 -14.82
C PHE A 471 1.59 -2.90 -15.25
N ALA A 472 1.79 -4.07 -14.65
CA ALA A 472 2.85 -4.98 -15.05
C ALA A 472 2.62 -5.58 -16.46
N GLN A 473 1.37 -5.90 -16.79
CA GLN A 473 0.97 -6.45 -18.09
C GLN A 473 1.20 -5.49 -19.26
N ARG A 474 1.26 -4.18 -19.00
CA ARG A 474 1.68 -3.18 -20.00
C ARG A 474 3.10 -3.44 -20.52
N TYR A 475 4.01 -3.87 -19.65
CA TYR A 475 5.43 -4.07 -19.98
C TYR A 475 5.82 -5.53 -20.23
N VAL A 476 5.06 -6.47 -19.65
CA VAL A 476 5.23 -7.92 -19.85
C VAL A 476 3.83 -8.54 -19.94
N LYS A 477 3.32 -8.70 -21.16
CA LYS A 477 1.92 -9.11 -21.45
C LYS A 477 1.49 -10.38 -20.72
N ASP A 478 2.38 -11.38 -20.65
CA ASP A 478 2.09 -12.69 -20.07
C ASP A 478 2.49 -12.81 -18.58
N ILE A 479 2.73 -11.69 -17.90
CA ILE A 479 3.11 -11.72 -16.49
C ILE A 479 1.98 -12.24 -15.61
N LYS A 480 2.34 -13.15 -14.70
CA LYS A 480 1.40 -13.80 -13.78
C LYS A 480 1.54 -13.27 -12.37
N ILE A 481 0.49 -13.42 -11.57
CA ILE A 481 0.48 -13.09 -10.14
C ILE A 481 1.65 -13.74 -9.39
N GLY A 482 1.95 -15.02 -9.65
CA GLY A 482 3.06 -15.73 -9.02
C GLY A 482 4.42 -15.09 -9.29
N THR A 483 4.60 -14.52 -10.47
CA THR A 483 5.82 -13.80 -10.84
C THR A 483 5.93 -12.52 -10.01
N ILE A 484 4.85 -11.72 -9.94
CA ILE A 484 4.82 -10.50 -9.12
C ILE A 484 5.10 -10.82 -7.65
N LEU A 485 4.37 -11.77 -7.05
CA LEU A 485 4.55 -12.14 -5.64
C LEU A 485 5.98 -12.63 -5.35
N THR A 486 6.58 -13.38 -6.28
CA THR A 486 7.96 -13.84 -6.11
C THR A 486 8.98 -12.73 -6.27
N THR A 487 8.72 -11.76 -7.16
CA THR A 487 9.51 -10.52 -7.26
C THR A 487 9.43 -9.70 -5.97
N MET A 488 8.29 -9.73 -5.26
CA MET A 488 8.11 -9.01 -3.99
C MET A 488 8.68 -9.72 -2.76
N LEU A 489 8.82 -11.05 -2.80
CA LEU A 489 9.28 -11.83 -1.65
C LEU A 489 10.64 -11.38 -1.08
N PRO A 490 11.67 -11.07 -1.89
CA PRO A 490 12.93 -10.51 -1.38
C PRO A 490 12.76 -9.22 -0.59
N TYR A 491 11.86 -8.33 -1.01
CA TYR A 491 11.59 -7.09 -0.29
C TYR A 491 10.93 -7.37 1.05
N SER A 492 9.91 -8.23 1.07
CA SER A 492 9.18 -8.59 2.29
C SER A 492 10.10 -9.21 3.34
N VAL A 493 10.98 -10.14 2.92
CA VAL A 493 11.97 -10.77 3.81
C VAL A 493 12.99 -9.77 4.31
N ALA A 494 13.55 -8.93 3.43
CA ALA A 494 14.57 -7.96 3.82
C ALA A 494 14.00 -6.89 4.77
N LEU A 495 12.80 -6.38 4.49
CA LEU A 495 12.10 -5.46 5.38
C LEU A 495 11.73 -6.14 6.71
N GLY A 496 11.20 -7.36 6.67
CA GLY A 496 10.90 -8.14 7.87
C GLY A 496 12.10 -8.30 8.79
N ILE A 497 13.27 -8.64 8.24
CA ILE A 497 14.51 -8.77 9.03
C ILE A 497 14.97 -7.40 9.56
N THR A 498 15.16 -6.43 8.67
CA THR A 498 15.80 -5.15 9.02
C THR A 498 14.93 -4.28 9.91
N TRP A 499 13.62 -4.25 9.68
CA TRP A 499 12.69 -3.45 10.46
C TRP A 499 12.41 -4.07 11.84
N THR A 500 12.41 -5.41 11.93
CA THR A 500 12.40 -6.10 13.22
C THR A 500 13.68 -5.81 14.02
N ILE A 501 14.85 -5.83 13.38
CA ILE A 501 16.11 -5.43 14.05
C ILE A 501 16.02 -4.00 14.55
N LEU A 502 15.48 -3.07 13.74
CA LEU A 502 15.27 -1.68 14.16
C LEU A 502 14.37 -1.59 15.40
N LEU A 503 13.26 -2.33 15.43
CA LEU A 503 12.36 -2.40 16.58
C LEU A 503 13.06 -2.95 17.83
N ILE A 504 13.82 -4.05 17.71
CA ILE A 504 14.58 -4.64 18.82
C ILE A 504 15.57 -3.62 19.40
N VAL A 505 16.33 -2.95 18.54
CA VAL A 505 17.28 -1.91 18.96
C VAL A 505 16.53 -0.79 19.68
N TRP A 506 15.40 -0.33 19.14
CA TRP A 506 14.63 0.75 19.74
C TRP A 506 14.16 0.44 21.16
N VAL A 507 13.63 -0.77 21.35
CA VAL A 507 13.11 -1.22 22.65
C VAL A 507 14.25 -1.52 23.63
N GLN A 508 15.32 -2.18 23.19
CA GLN A 508 16.44 -2.58 24.04
C GLN A 508 17.24 -1.38 24.57
N PHE A 509 17.35 -0.31 23.79
CA PHE A 509 18.03 0.93 24.18
C PHE A 509 17.07 1.97 24.76
N GLU A 510 15.80 1.61 24.99
CA GLU A 510 14.76 2.51 25.53
C GLU A 510 14.68 3.85 24.79
N LEU A 511 14.90 3.82 23.47
CA LEU A 511 14.85 5.02 22.65
C LEU A 511 13.41 5.54 22.60
N PRO A 512 13.19 6.86 22.67
CA PRO A 512 11.85 7.42 22.59
C PRO A 512 11.23 7.11 21.22
N LEU A 513 10.05 6.50 21.19
CA LEU A 513 9.33 6.22 19.94
C LEU A 513 8.77 7.50 19.30
N GLY A 514 8.50 8.50 20.13
CA GLY A 514 7.97 9.80 19.75
C GLY A 514 8.14 10.81 20.88
N PRO A 515 7.68 12.07 20.68
CA PRO A 515 7.80 13.11 21.68
C PRO A 515 7.11 12.71 23.00
N GLY A 516 7.89 12.61 24.08
CA GLY A 516 7.36 12.29 25.42
C GLY A 516 6.95 10.83 25.64
N VAL A 517 7.31 9.90 24.74
CA VAL A 517 6.94 8.48 24.82
C VAL A 517 8.11 7.61 25.27
N THR A 518 7.90 6.77 26.28
CA THR A 518 8.84 5.73 26.75
C THR A 518 8.44 4.35 26.24
N SER A 519 9.41 3.46 26.07
CA SER A 519 9.15 2.09 25.60
C SER A 519 8.47 1.21 26.65
N THR A 520 8.60 1.55 27.93
CA THR A 520 8.08 0.79 29.06
C THR A 520 6.82 1.41 29.63
N TYR A 521 5.94 0.55 30.16
CA TYR A 521 4.77 0.92 30.94
C TYR A 521 4.93 0.40 32.36
N VAL A 522 4.72 1.27 33.35
CA VAL A 522 4.72 0.91 34.77
C VAL A 522 3.29 0.96 35.25
N MET A 523 2.78 -0.16 35.78
CA MET A 523 1.44 -0.23 36.35
C MET A 523 1.29 0.77 37.50
N PRO A 524 0.20 1.54 37.56
CA PRO A 524 -0.07 2.42 38.70
C PRO A 524 -0.16 1.60 39.99
N GLY A 525 0.78 1.80 40.92
CA GLY A 525 0.82 1.14 42.23
C GLY A 525 1.74 -0.07 42.37
N GLY A 526 2.61 -0.33 41.39
CA GLY A 526 3.69 -1.35 41.45
C GLY A 526 4.99 -0.85 42.04
#